data_AF-J9E1L0-F1
#
_entry.id   AF-J9E1L0-F1
#
_cell.length_a   1.000
_cell.length_b   1.000
_cell.length_c   1.000
_cell.angle_alpha   90.00
_cell.angle_beta   90.00
_cell.angle_gamma   90.00
#
_symmetry.space_group_name_H-M   'P 1'
#
loop_
_entity.id
_entity.type
_entity.pdbx_description
1 polymer ?
#
loop_
_entity_poly.entity_id
_entity_poly.type
_entity_poly.pdbx_seq_one_letter_code
_entity_poly.pdbx_strand_id
1 'polypeptide(L)'
;MLDIVDASSILLRFEMEGISVGNRWKALLPIVKPHLHDHILAFNDAHIRMVIEGCDDNTIRKDHCDSIANFINDNSGDNNDRTRNFGKSICDAITSYYSGDYHKVVQTLAPIRHNVYSIGGSNAQ
;
A
#
# COMPACT_ATOMS: atom_id res chain seq x y z
N MET A 1 -13.62 -1.98 -3.65
CA MET A 1 -12.28 -2.06 -3.00
C MET A 1 -11.95 -3.44 -2.44
N LEU A 2 -12.87 -4.19 -1.84
CA LEU A 2 -12.58 -5.53 -1.29
C LEU A 2 -11.95 -6.49 -2.33
N ASP A 3 -12.50 -6.56 -3.55
CA ASP A 3 -11.92 -7.41 -4.60
C ASP A 3 -10.47 -7.03 -4.95
N ILE A 4 -10.12 -5.74 -4.84
CA ILE A 4 -8.75 -5.25 -5.08
C ILE A 4 -7.82 -5.65 -3.94
N VAL A 5 -8.30 -5.58 -2.71
CA VAL A 5 -7.55 -6.02 -1.52
C VAL A 5 -7.15 -7.49 -1.70
N ASP A 6 -8.13 -8.35 -2.00
CA ASP A 6 -7.88 -9.79 -2.18
C ASP A 6 -7.00 -10.07 -3.41
N ALA A 7 -7.27 -9.41 -4.54
CA ALA A 7 -6.51 -9.60 -5.77
C ALA A 7 -5.05 -9.15 -5.61
N SER A 8 -4.80 -7.96 -5.04
CA SER A 8 -3.42 -7.49 -4.81
C SER A 8 -2.68 -8.38 -3.80
N SER A 9 -3.36 -8.80 -2.73
CA SER A 9 -2.82 -9.71 -1.73
C SER A 9 -2.36 -11.05 -2.32
N ILE A 10 -3.16 -11.69 -3.18
CA ILE A 10 -2.78 -12.98 -3.76
C ILE A 10 -1.69 -12.83 -4.83
N LEU A 11 -1.70 -11.75 -5.61
CA LEU A 11 -0.66 -11.49 -6.61
C LEU A 11 0.72 -11.28 -5.96
N LEU A 12 0.79 -10.48 -4.88
CA LEU A 12 2.02 -10.29 -4.13
C LEU A 12 2.57 -11.62 -3.61
N ARG A 13 1.71 -12.49 -3.07
CA ARG A 13 2.12 -13.82 -2.57
C ARG A 13 2.62 -14.73 -3.68
N PHE A 14 2.00 -14.70 -4.87
CA PHE A 14 2.54 -15.42 -6.02
C PHE A 14 3.93 -14.93 -6.42
N GLU A 15 4.16 -13.61 -6.45
CA GLU A 15 5.51 -13.08 -6.74
C GLU A 15 6.53 -13.47 -5.66
N MET A 16 6.15 -13.47 -4.38
CA MET A 16 7.00 -13.95 -3.27
C MET A 16 7.43 -15.41 -3.45
N GLU A 17 6.57 -16.26 -4.00
CA GLU A 17 6.86 -17.66 -4.33
C GLU A 17 7.54 -17.84 -5.70
N GLY A 18 7.96 -16.75 -6.35
CA GLY A 18 8.60 -16.79 -7.66
C GLY A 18 7.66 -17.14 -8.82
N ILE A 19 6.35 -17.10 -8.60
CA ILE A 19 5.33 -17.36 -9.63
C ILE A 19 5.10 -16.09 -10.45
N SER A 20 5.25 -16.20 -11.77
CA SER A 20 4.98 -15.09 -12.69
C SER A 20 3.49 -14.73 -12.70
N VAL A 21 3.20 -13.47 -12.38
CA VAL A 21 1.83 -12.92 -12.41
C VAL A 21 1.45 -12.29 -13.75
N GLY A 22 2.41 -12.11 -14.67
CA GLY A 22 2.19 -11.56 -16.01
C GLY A 22 1.57 -10.15 -15.96
N ASN A 23 0.53 -9.90 -16.77
CA ASN A 23 -0.12 -8.59 -16.86
C ASN A 23 -1.20 -8.35 -15.78
N ARG A 24 -1.31 -9.19 -14.76
CA ARG A 24 -2.41 -9.12 -13.78
C ARG A 24 -2.37 -7.84 -12.94
N TRP A 25 -1.19 -7.34 -12.58
CA TRP A 25 -1.06 -6.02 -11.93
C TRP A 25 -1.63 -4.89 -12.78
N LYS A 26 -1.26 -4.86 -14.07
CA LYS A 26 -1.75 -3.85 -15.02
C LYS A 26 -3.27 -3.89 -15.20
N ALA A 27 -3.89 -5.06 -15.04
CA ALA A 27 -5.35 -5.18 -15.09
C ALA A 27 -6.05 -4.54 -13.87
N LEU A 28 -5.37 -4.43 -12.72
CA LEU A 28 -5.91 -3.78 -11.52
C LEU A 28 -5.73 -2.26 -11.52
N LEU A 29 -4.72 -1.74 -12.25
CA LEU A 29 -4.38 -0.32 -12.25
C LEU A 29 -5.55 0.61 -12.60
N PRO A 30 -6.38 0.36 -13.65
CA PRO A 30 -7.52 1.22 -13.97
C PRO A 30 -8.58 1.26 -12.86
N ILE A 31 -8.63 0.24 -12.00
CA ILE A 31 -9.61 0.15 -10.91
C ILE A 31 -9.13 0.98 -9.71
N VAL A 32 -7.83 0.97 -9.39
CA VAL A 32 -7.29 1.71 -8.24
C VAL A 32 -7.00 3.18 -8.52
N LYS A 33 -6.72 3.53 -9.79
CA LYS A 33 -6.32 4.90 -10.18
C LYS A 33 -7.34 5.99 -9.81
N PRO A 34 -8.66 5.78 -9.87
CA PRO A 34 -9.63 6.77 -9.38
C PRO A 34 -9.60 7.00 -7.86
N HIS A 35 -8.99 6.09 -7.09
CA HIS A 35 -9.05 6.06 -5.62
C HIS A 35 -7.75 6.52 -4.94
N LEU A 36 -6.76 7.03 -5.69
CA LEU A 36 -5.45 7.41 -5.14
C LEU A 36 -5.51 8.52 -4.08
N HIS A 37 -6.60 9.28 -4.03
CA HIS A 37 -6.78 10.42 -3.12
C HIS A 37 -7.90 10.18 -2.08
N ASP A 38 -8.53 9.00 -2.08
CA ASP A 38 -9.69 8.73 -1.24
C ASP A 38 -9.31 8.69 0.25
N HIS A 39 -8.20 8.01 0.57
CA HIS A 39 -7.65 7.85 1.92
C HIS A 39 -8.71 7.53 3.01
N ILE A 40 -9.70 6.70 2.65
CA ILE A 40 -10.77 6.30 3.56
C ILE A 40 -10.23 5.36 4.65
N LEU A 41 -9.32 4.46 4.29
CA LEU A 41 -8.62 3.53 5.19
C LEU A 41 -7.16 3.39 4.76
N ALA A 42 -6.22 3.54 5.71
CA ALA A 42 -4.80 3.24 5.48
C ALA A 42 -4.57 1.81 4.95
N PHE A 43 -5.44 0.88 5.35
CA PHE A 43 -5.51 -0.48 4.80
C PHE A 43 -5.68 -0.50 3.28
N ASN A 44 -6.58 0.32 2.72
CA ASN A 44 -6.79 0.38 1.29
C ASN A 44 -5.59 1.01 0.58
N ASP A 45 -5.00 2.06 1.15
CA ASP A 45 -3.81 2.73 0.59
C ASP A 45 -2.63 1.74 0.47
N ALA A 46 -2.45 0.83 1.43
CA ALA A 46 -1.43 -0.21 1.35
C ALA A 46 -1.65 -1.16 0.15
N HIS A 47 -2.89 -1.59 -0.09
CA HIS A 47 -3.23 -2.46 -1.23
C HIS A 47 -3.15 -1.73 -2.57
N ILE A 48 -3.54 -0.46 -2.61
CA ILE A 48 -3.33 0.43 -3.76
C ILE A 48 -1.83 0.55 -4.06
N ARG A 49 -1.00 0.74 -3.02
CA ARG A 49 0.45 0.79 -3.18
C ARG A 49 1.02 -0.49 -3.80
N MET A 50 0.56 -1.68 -3.38
CA MET A 50 0.97 -2.95 -4.01
C MET A 50 0.68 -2.97 -5.51
N VAL A 51 -0.51 -2.54 -5.92
CA VAL A 51 -0.89 -2.48 -7.34
C VAL A 51 0.00 -1.53 -8.13
N ILE A 52 0.27 -0.34 -7.58
CA ILE A 52 1.11 0.67 -8.23
C ILE A 52 2.54 0.15 -8.41
N GLU A 53 3.12 -0.44 -7.36
CA GLU A 53 4.48 -0.97 -7.42
C GLU A 53 4.59 -2.17 -8.38
N GLY A 54 3.60 -3.06 -8.38
CA GLY A 54 3.52 -4.17 -9.34
C GLY A 54 3.36 -3.73 -10.81
N CYS A 55 2.99 -2.47 -11.06
CA CYS A 55 2.95 -1.89 -12.40
C CYS A 55 4.22 -1.11 -12.79
N ASP A 56 5.10 -0.82 -11.84
CA ASP A 56 6.30 0.02 -11.98
C ASP A 56 6.04 1.39 -12.66
N ASP A 57 4.93 2.05 -12.31
CA ASP A 57 4.60 3.39 -12.81
C ASP A 57 5.05 4.48 -11.82
N ASN A 58 6.21 5.09 -12.09
CA ASN A 58 6.77 6.17 -11.28
C ASN A 58 5.85 7.40 -11.13
N THR A 59 5.04 7.70 -12.15
CA THR A 59 4.17 8.89 -12.14
C THR A 59 3.05 8.67 -11.13
N ILE A 60 2.38 7.52 -11.22
CA ILE A 60 1.31 7.14 -10.31
C ILE A 60 1.86 6.89 -8.90
N ARG A 61 3.06 6.32 -8.78
CA ARG A 61 3.77 6.15 -7.50
C ARG A 61 3.94 7.48 -6.79
N LYS A 62 4.42 8.49 -7.50
CA LYS A 62 4.63 9.84 -6.98
C LYS A 62 3.31 10.49 -6.58
N ASP A 63 2.30 10.42 -7.45
CA ASP A 63 0.96 10.97 -7.18
C ASP A 63 0.36 10.41 -5.88
N HIS A 64 0.39 9.09 -5.72
CA HIS A 64 -0.09 8.45 -4.49
C HIS A 64 0.77 8.76 -3.24
N CYS A 65 2.08 9.00 -3.40
CA CYS A 65 2.91 9.44 -2.28
C CYS A 65 2.55 10.87 -1.84
N ASP A 66 2.39 11.76 -2.81
CA ASP A 66 2.05 13.16 -2.57
C ASP A 66 0.62 13.27 -2.00
N SER A 67 -0.33 12.44 -2.46
CA SER A 67 -1.70 12.39 -1.92
C SER A 67 -1.73 11.95 -0.45
N ILE A 68 -1.01 10.90 -0.07
CA ILE A 68 -0.88 10.47 1.34
C ILE A 68 -0.28 11.59 2.19
N ALA A 69 0.78 12.26 1.70
CA ALA A 69 1.42 13.34 2.44
C ALA A 69 0.47 14.52 2.66
N ASN A 70 -0.27 14.93 1.64
CA ASN A 70 -1.28 15.99 1.73
C ASN A 70 -2.43 15.59 2.66
N PHE A 71 -2.94 14.35 2.54
CA PHE A 71 -3.97 13.84 3.43
C PHE A 71 -3.54 13.93 4.90
N ILE A 72 -2.31 13.48 5.20
CA ILE A 72 -1.70 13.57 6.52
C ILE A 72 -1.64 15.03 6.98
N ASN A 73 -1.15 15.96 6.16
CA ASN A 73 -0.91 17.34 6.59
C ASN A 73 -2.17 18.20 6.70
N ASP A 74 -3.15 17.99 5.84
CA ASP A 74 -4.28 18.91 5.64
C ASP A 74 -5.55 18.45 6.36
N ASN A 75 -5.56 17.24 6.93
CA ASN A 75 -6.74 16.65 7.58
C ASN A 75 -6.45 16.20 9.02
N SER A 76 -7.51 15.79 9.71
CA SER A 76 -7.46 15.20 11.04
C SER A 76 -8.53 14.10 11.18
N GLY A 77 -8.43 13.29 12.23
CA GLY A 77 -9.37 12.21 12.52
C GLY A 77 -8.70 10.83 12.59
N ASP A 78 -9.47 9.83 13.01
CA ASP A 78 -8.94 8.49 13.32
C ASP A 78 -8.14 7.87 12.16
N ASN A 79 -8.65 7.92 10.92
CA ASN A 79 -7.88 7.40 9.79
C ASN A 79 -6.65 8.26 9.45
N ASN A 80 -6.70 9.58 9.62
CA ASN A 80 -5.51 10.43 9.44
C ASN A 80 -4.40 10.01 10.41
N ASP A 81 -4.74 9.79 11.69
CA ASP A 81 -3.80 9.35 12.70
C ASP A 81 -3.23 7.95 12.39
N ARG A 82 -4.09 7.02 11.93
CA ARG A 82 -3.65 5.68 11.50
C ARG A 82 -2.71 5.76 10.28
N THR A 83 -3.06 6.56 9.27
CA THR A 83 -2.22 6.76 8.09
C THR A 83 -0.87 7.38 8.47
N ARG A 84 -0.86 8.39 9.34
CA ARG A 84 0.37 9.04 9.83
C ARG A 84 1.26 8.07 10.59
N ASN A 85 0.69 7.32 11.53
CA ASN A 85 1.47 6.51 12.47
C ASN A 85 1.88 5.14 11.89
N PHE A 86 1.11 4.60 10.94
CA PHE A 86 1.31 3.25 10.42
C PHE A 86 1.21 3.17 8.89
N GLY A 87 0.14 3.72 8.31
CA GLY A 87 -0.18 3.54 6.88
C GLY A 87 0.92 4.02 5.94
N LYS A 88 1.50 5.20 6.21
CA LYS A 88 2.58 5.77 5.41
C LYS A 88 3.83 4.87 5.44
N SER A 89 4.25 4.43 6.63
CA SER A 89 5.42 3.54 6.78
C SER A 89 5.21 2.22 6.06
N ILE A 90 3.99 1.67 6.07
CA ILE A 90 3.67 0.45 5.33
C ILE A 90 3.75 0.68 3.81
N CYS A 91 3.21 1.79 3.31
CA CYS A 91 3.35 2.16 1.89
C CYS A 91 4.82 2.31 1.48
N ASP A 92 5.61 3.03 2.28
CA ASP A 92 7.05 3.24 2.04
C ASP A 92 7.82 1.90 2.05
N ALA A 93 7.44 0.98 2.94
CA ALA A 93 8.02 -0.36 3.00
C ALA A 93 7.66 -1.20 1.77
N ILE A 94 6.43 -1.12 1.27
CA ILE A 94 6.03 -1.80 0.02
C ILE A 94 6.89 -1.29 -1.15
N THR A 95 7.06 0.03 -1.29
CA THR A 95 7.97 0.58 -2.32
C THR A 95 9.40 0.07 -2.15
N SER A 96 9.91 0.03 -0.91
CA SER A 96 11.27 -0.46 -0.63
C SER A 96 11.43 -1.96 -0.95
N TYR A 97 10.38 -2.75 -0.73
CA TYR A 97 10.34 -4.17 -1.09
C TYR A 97 10.47 -4.35 -2.61
N TYR A 98 9.69 -3.60 -3.39
CA TYR A 98 9.73 -3.66 -4.85
C TYR A 98 11.04 -3.12 -5.45
N SER A 99 11.75 -2.23 -4.74
CA SER A 99 13.11 -1.81 -5.14
C SER A 99 14.22 -2.77 -4.70
N GLY A 100 13.90 -3.87 -4.02
CA GLY A 100 14.88 -4.84 -3.50
C GLY A 100 15.64 -4.38 -2.25
N ASP A 101 15.22 -3.28 -1.60
CA ASP A 101 15.86 -2.75 -0.38
C ASP A 101 15.21 -3.37 0.88
N TYR A 102 15.45 -4.67 1.07
CA TYR A 102 14.87 -5.43 2.18
C TYR A 102 15.36 -4.96 3.55
N HIS A 103 16.56 -4.36 3.63
CA HIS A 103 17.05 -3.78 4.88
C HIS A 103 16.14 -2.64 5.34
N LYS A 104 15.81 -1.73 4.42
CA LYS A 104 14.89 -0.62 4.69
C LYS A 104 13.47 -1.08 4.98
N VAL A 105 13.00 -2.16 4.33
CA VAL A 105 11.71 -2.78 4.67
C VAL A 105 11.67 -3.17 6.14
N VAL A 106 12.68 -3.93 6.61
CA VAL A 106 12.75 -4.38 8.01
C VAL A 106 12.89 -3.19 8.96
N GLN A 107 13.76 -2.23 8.64
CA GLN A 107 13.94 -1.03 9.45
C GLN A 107 12.63 -0.24 9.61
N THR A 108 11.83 -0.18 8.56
CA THR A 108 10.57 0.57 8.53
C THR A 108 9.45 -0.16 9.27
N LEU A 109 9.33 -1.48 9.09
CA LEU A 109 8.22 -2.26 9.66
C LEU A 109 8.50 -2.78 11.08
N ALA A 110 9.75 -3.07 11.44
CA ALA A 110 10.08 -3.66 12.75
C ALA A 110 9.57 -2.83 13.95
N PRO A 111 9.67 -1.48 13.96
CA PRO A 111 9.14 -0.66 15.05
C PRO A 111 7.62 -0.75 15.21
N ILE A 112 6.88 -0.94 14.11
CA ILE A 112 5.41 -0.91 14.09
C ILE A 112 4.78 -2.30 14.01
N ARG A 113 5.57 -3.38 13.92
CA ARG A 113 5.12 -4.76 13.63
C ARG A 113 3.96 -5.26 14.51
N HIS A 114 3.93 -4.86 15.77
CA HIS A 114 2.89 -5.27 16.73
C HIS A 114 1.61 -4.45 16.63
N ASN A 115 1.63 -3.36 15.87
CA ASN A 115 0.51 -2.43 15.70
C ASN A 115 0.01 -2.38 14.26
N VAL A 116 0.52 -3.21 13.35
CA VAL A 116 0.13 -3.21 11.92
C VAL A 116 -1.38 -3.40 11.76
N TYR A 117 -2.02 -4.20 12.60
CA TYR A 117 -3.49 -4.39 12.61
C TYR A 117 -4.28 -3.07 12.80
N SER A 118 -3.62 -1.99 13.25
CA SER A 118 -4.25 -0.70 13.49
C SER A 118 -4.46 0.13 12.22
N ILE A 119 -4.08 -0.33 11.02
CA ILE A 119 -4.34 0.39 9.76
C ILE A 119 -5.82 0.37 9.31
N GLY A 120 -6.69 -0.29 10.07
CA GLY A 120 -8.07 -0.55 9.69
C GLY A 120 -8.19 -1.83 8.86
N GLY A 121 -9.38 -2.07 8.31
CA GLY A 121 -9.72 -3.39 7.74
C GLY A 121 -10.16 -4.38 8.82
N SER A 122 -10.32 -5.65 8.44
CA SER A 122 -10.66 -6.71 9.39
C SER A 122 -9.42 -7.19 10.11
N ASN A 123 -9.48 -7.43 11.43
CA ASN A 123 -8.37 -8.04 12.19
C ASN A 123 -8.01 -9.47 11.72
N ALA A 124 -8.84 -10.08 10.87
CA ALA A 124 -8.57 -11.40 10.30
C ALA A 124 -7.67 -11.36 9.05
N GLN A 125 -7.54 -10.19 8.40
CA GLN A 125 -6.69 -9.97 7.23
C GLN A 125 -5.31 -9.45 7.63
#